data_AF-A0A6N2HYG3-F1
#
_entry.id   AF-A0A6N2HYG3-F1
#
_cell.length_a   1.000
_cell.length_b   1.000
_cell.length_c   1.000
_cell.angle_alpha   90.00
_cell.angle_beta   90.00
_cell.angle_gamma   90.00
#
_symmetry.space_group_name_H-M   'P 1'
#
loop_
_entity.id
_entity.type
_entity.pdbx_description
1 polymer ?
#
loop_
_entity_poly.entity_id
_entity_poly.type
_entity_poly.pdbx_seq_one_letter_code
_entity_poly.pdbx_strand_id
1 'polypeptide(L)'
;MSVHASSPDPSSVSSRRAVLRASGLAGLVIAGTAAASGSAQAAPARAGDVLRLDTVAELRELNTRPLATGTQILLAGHTRPGDGGGMALRWDPESTAAHNNGTVIAPTHPK
;
A
#
# COMPACT_ATOMS: atom_id res chain seq x y z
N MET A 1 -8.22 52.20 18.52
CA MET A 1 -9.41 51.35 18.68
C MET A 1 -9.41 50.35 17.53
N SER A 2 -9.66 49.07 17.83
CA SER A 2 -9.72 47.94 16.89
C SER A 2 -8.40 47.35 16.33
N VAL A 3 -8.42 46.02 16.33
CA VAL A 3 -7.44 45.00 15.88
C VAL A 3 -7.60 44.72 14.36
N HIS A 4 -6.81 43.93 13.63
CA HIS A 4 -6.43 42.52 13.88
C HIS A 4 -5.25 42.05 13.00
N ALA A 5 -4.59 40.97 13.43
CA ALA A 5 -3.47 40.34 12.74
C ALA A 5 -3.85 39.63 11.42
N SER A 6 -2.87 39.47 10.54
CA SER A 6 -2.96 38.68 9.30
C SER A 6 -3.21 37.20 9.59
N SER A 7 -4.31 36.66 9.06
CA SER A 7 -4.57 35.21 9.03
C SER A 7 -4.26 34.63 7.65
N PRO A 8 -3.67 33.42 7.56
CA PRO A 8 -3.41 32.77 6.27
C PRO A 8 -4.69 32.31 5.57
N ASP A 9 -4.68 32.36 4.24
CA ASP A 9 -5.81 32.07 3.35
C ASP A 9 -6.14 30.54 3.29
N PRO A 10 -7.43 30.13 3.44
CA PRO A 10 -7.85 28.72 3.39
C PRO A 10 -7.74 28.01 2.01
N SER A 11 -7.12 28.62 1.01
CA SER A 11 -7.05 28.12 -0.38
C SER A 11 -6.35 26.77 -0.58
N SER A 12 -5.63 26.23 0.42
CA SER A 12 -4.93 24.94 0.33
C SER A 12 -5.84 23.69 0.38
N VAL A 13 -7.03 23.77 1.00
CA VAL A 13 -7.88 22.58 1.26
C VAL A 13 -8.99 22.40 0.19
N SER A 14 -9.38 23.47 -0.50
CA SER A 14 -10.53 23.48 -1.43
C SER A 14 -10.22 22.91 -2.83
N SER A 15 -8.95 22.65 -3.17
CA SER A 15 -8.55 22.23 -4.52
C SER A 15 -8.92 20.77 -4.86
N ARG A 16 -8.81 19.83 -3.90
CA ARG A 16 -9.03 18.40 -4.17
C ARG A 16 -10.50 17.98 -4.36
N ARG A 17 -11.47 18.80 -3.93
CA ARG A 17 -12.90 18.44 -3.94
C ARG A 17 -13.66 18.96 -5.17
N ALA A 18 -13.08 19.88 -5.94
CA ALA A 18 -13.69 20.44 -7.15
C ALA A 18 -13.62 19.52 -8.39
N VAL A 19 -12.64 18.61 -8.44
CA VAL A 19 -12.37 17.75 -9.61
C VAL A 19 -13.45 16.68 -9.85
N LEU A 20 -14.22 16.31 -8.83
CA LEU A 20 -15.21 15.21 -8.88
C LEU A 20 -16.63 15.61 -9.33
N ARG A 21 -16.81 16.75 -10.01
CA ARG A 21 -18.16 17.25 -10.40
C ARG A 21 -18.32 17.75 -11.84
N ALA A 22 -17.39 17.50 -12.74
CA ALA A 22 -17.46 17.95 -14.14
C ALA A 22 -17.23 16.80 -15.14
N SER A 23 -18.26 15.98 -15.37
CA SER A 23 -18.25 14.92 -16.42
C SER A 23 -19.66 14.68 -16.99
N GLY A 24 -20.34 15.77 -17.37
CA GLY A 24 -21.61 15.72 -18.09
C GLY A 24 -21.41 15.78 -19.60
N LEU A 25 -21.70 14.67 -20.26
CA LEU A 25 -21.95 14.46 -21.70
C LEU A 25 -22.02 15.70 -22.63
N ALA A 26 -21.06 15.86 -23.56
CA ALA A 26 -21.25 16.37 -24.93
C ALA A 26 -19.94 16.38 -25.75
N GLY A 27 -19.99 16.10 -27.06
CA GLY A 27 -19.00 16.60 -28.04
C GLY A 27 -18.17 15.56 -28.83
N LEU A 28 -18.45 15.46 -30.13
CA LEU A 28 -17.65 14.80 -31.17
C LEU A 28 -16.74 15.89 -31.83
N VAL A 29 -15.66 15.70 -32.62
CA VAL A 29 -15.26 14.68 -33.63
C VAL A 29 -13.73 14.73 -33.89
N ILE A 30 -13.18 13.71 -34.58
CA ILE A 30 -11.96 13.67 -35.44
C ILE A 30 -10.55 13.40 -34.83
N ALA A 31 -9.93 12.36 -35.41
CA ALA A 31 -8.50 12.04 -35.58
C ALA A 31 -7.58 11.76 -34.37
N GLY A 32 -7.12 10.50 -34.31
CA GLY A 32 -5.76 10.28 -34.81
C GLY A 32 -4.65 9.88 -33.82
N THR A 33 -4.95 9.63 -32.55
CA THR A 33 -4.07 8.78 -31.73
C THR A 33 -4.90 7.72 -31.02
N ALA A 34 -4.54 6.46 -31.24
CA ALA A 34 -5.05 5.36 -30.42
C ALA A 34 -4.39 5.48 -29.05
N ALA A 35 -4.99 6.28 -28.16
CA ALA A 35 -4.78 6.17 -26.72
C ALA A 35 -5.27 4.77 -26.34
N ALA A 36 -4.37 3.80 -26.40
CA ALA A 36 -4.65 2.44 -26.03
C ALA A 36 -5.10 2.45 -24.57
N SER A 37 -6.41 2.27 -24.36
CA SER A 37 -6.98 1.85 -23.09
C SER A 37 -6.54 0.40 -22.83
N GLY A 38 -5.23 0.22 -22.69
CA GLY A 38 -4.65 -1.01 -22.19
C GLY A 38 -5.21 -1.18 -20.79
N SER A 39 -6.03 -2.21 -20.63
CA SER A 39 -6.22 -2.83 -19.32
C SER A 39 -4.84 -2.99 -18.71
N ALA A 40 -4.63 -2.41 -17.53
CA ALA A 40 -3.43 -2.63 -16.75
C ALA A 40 -3.47 -4.08 -16.24
N GLN A 41 -3.18 -5.00 -17.15
CA GLN A 41 -3.29 -6.42 -16.95
C GLN A 41 -2.06 -6.83 -16.16
N ALA A 42 -2.21 -6.82 -14.83
CA ALA A 42 -1.23 -7.39 -13.94
C ALA A 42 -0.92 -8.81 -14.44
N ALA A 43 0.33 -9.03 -14.87
CA ALA A 43 0.77 -10.34 -15.28
C ALA A 43 0.45 -11.32 -14.15
N PRO A 44 -0.08 -12.52 -14.43
CA PRO A 44 -0.44 -13.47 -13.38
C PRO A 44 0.80 -13.74 -12.53
N ALA A 45 0.75 -13.28 -11.28
CA ALA A 45 1.83 -13.52 -10.35
C ALA A 45 2.00 -15.03 -10.25
N ARG A 46 3.25 -15.52 -10.40
CA ARG A 46 3.52 -16.94 -10.16
C ARG A 46 3.03 -17.28 -8.77
N ALA A 47 2.09 -18.22 -8.67
CA ALA A 47 1.64 -18.78 -7.41
C ALA A 47 2.78 -19.62 -6.82
N GLY A 48 3.75 -18.95 -6.21
CA GLY A 48 4.66 -19.58 -5.26
C GLY A 48 3.93 -19.89 -3.97
N ASP A 49 4.50 -20.76 -3.15
CA ASP A 49 3.93 -21.11 -1.87
C ASP A 49 3.78 -19.86 -0.98
N VAL A 50 2.56 -19.66 -0.48
CA VAL A 50 2.21 -18.54 0.40
C VAL A 50 2.25 -19.04 1.84
N LEU A 51 3.22 -18.54 2.60
CA LEU A 51 3.28 -18.78 4.04
C LEU A 51 2.12 -18.04 4.73
N ARG A 52 1.41 -18.73 5.62
CA ARG A 52 0.34 -18.13 6.44
C ARG A 52 0.74 -18.21 7.90
N LEU A 53 0.58 -17.10 8.60
CA LEU A 53 0.79 -16.96 10.05
C LEU A 53 -0.36 -16.13 10.63
N ASP A 54 -0.54 -16.17 11.94
CA ASP A 54 -1.66 -15.51 12.60
C ASP A 54 -1.38 -14.05 12.93
N THR A 55 -0.14 -13.70 13.30
CA THR A 55 0.21 -12.39 13.89
C THR A 55 1.59 -11.85 13.51
N VAL A 56 1.82 -10.56 13.76
CA VAL A 56 3.15 -9.93 13.68
C VAL A 56 4.15 -10.56 14.64
N ALA A 57 3.72 -10.97 15.84
CA ALA A 57 4.62 -11.58 16.82
C ALA A 57 5.22 -12.89 16.28
N GLU A 58 4.36 -13.78 15.78
CA GLU A 58 4.76 -15.05 15.16
C GLU A 58 5.68 -14.83 13.94
N LEU A 59 5.37 -13.87 13.07
CA LEU A 59 6.24 -13.51 11.95
C LEU A 59 7.64 -13.06 12.40
N ARG A 60 7.74 -12.32 13.51
CA ARG A 60 9.04 -11.84 14.00
C ARG A 60 9.91 -12.94 14.60
N GLU A 61 9.31 -14.03 15.07
CA GLU A 61 9.98 -15.21 15.62
C GLU A 61 10.28 -16.29 14.55
N LEU A 62 9.73 -16.14 13.34
CA LEU A 62 9.92 -17.05 12.22
C LEU A 62 11.41 -17.27 11.88
N ASN A 63 11.80 -18.54 11.70
CA ASN A 63 13.10 -18.88 11.13
C ASN A 63 13.14 -18.49 9.63
N THR A 64 13.90 -17.44 9.31
CA THR A 64 13.97 -16.84 7.97
C THR A 64 14.89 -17.56 6.98
N ARG A 65 15.81 -18.40 7.46
CA ARG A 65 16.81 -19.10 6.62
C ARG A 65 16.27 -19.88 5.42
N PRO A 66 15.12 -20.59 5.47
CA PRO A 66 14.59 -21.32 4.32
C PRO A 66 13.76 -20.44 3.37
N LEU A 67 13.54 -19.15 3.66
CA LEU A 67 12.69 -18.28 2.85
C LEU A 67 13.46 -17.74 1.64
N ALA A 68 12.95 -18.04 0.44
CA ALA A 68 13.46 -17.47 -0.80
C ALA A 68 13.07 -15.99 -0.92
N THR A 69 13.95 -15.15 -1.48
CA THR A 69 13.65 -13.74 -1.77
C THR A 69 12.37 -13.64 -2.59
N GLY A 70 11.38 -12.93 -2.06
CA GLY A 70 10.06 -12.78 -2.67
C GLY A 70 8.98 -13.75 -2.23
N THR A 71 9.24 -14.67 -1.28
CA THR A 71 8.17 -15.47 -0.63
C THR A 71 7.06 -14.56 -0.13
N GLN A 72 5.81 -14.91 -0.44
CA GLN A 72 4.64 -14.19 0.04
C GLN A 72 4.25 -14.70 1.43
N ILE A 73 3.91 -13.78 2.32
CA ILE A 73 3.48 -14.07 3.69
C ILE A 73 2.13 -13.37 3.91
N LEU A 74 1.14 -14.12 4.39
CA LEU A 74 -0.17 -13.60 4.79
C LEU A 74 -0.34 -13.69 6.31
N LEU A 75 -0.75 -12.58 6.93
CA LEU A 75 -1.08 -12.49 8.34
C LEU A 75 -2.60 -12.38 8.55
N ALA A 76 -3.17 -13.22 9.43
CA ALA A 76 -4.60 -13.21 9.75
C ALA A 76 -5.04 -11.99 10.58
N GLY A 77 -4.10 -11.34 11.25
CA GLY A 77 -4.28 -10.09 11.98
C GLY A 77 -2.93 -9.46 12.37
N HIS A 78 -2.97 -8.32 13.04
CA HIS A 78 -1.75 -7.67 13.53
C HIS A 78 -1.31 -8.29 14.86
N THR A 79 -2.18 -8.24 15.87
CA THR A 79 -1.96 -8.71 17.24
C THR A 79 -2.72 -10.01 17.51
N ARG A 80 -3.84 -10.25 16.82
CA ARG A 80 -4.65 -11.48 16.92
C ARG A 80 -5.43 -11.71 15.62
N PRO A 81 -5.71 -12.96 15.21
CA PRO A 81 -6.53 -13.23 14.02
C PRO A 81 -7.86 -12.46 14.02
N GLY A 82 -8.19 -11.84 12.89
CA GLY A 82 -9.46 -11.13 12.71
C GLY A 82 -9.55 -9.76 13.40
N ASP A 83 -8.45 -9.18 13.91
CA ASP A 83 -8.43 -7.81 14.46
C ASP A 83 -8.53 -6.69 13.41
N GLY A 84 -8.61 -7.04 12.12
CA GLY A 84 -8.63 -6.09 11.00
C GLY A 84 -7.24 -5.60 10.56
N GLY A 85 -6.18 -5.94 11.29
CA GLY A 85 -4.79 -5.64 10.96
C GLY A 85 -4.09 -6.71 10.13
N GLY A 86 -4.83 -7.54 9.40
CA GLY A 86 -4.25 -8.56 8.51
C GLY A 86 -3.46 -7.94 7.37
N MET A 87 -2.39 -8.62 6.93
CA MET A 87 -1.40 -8.06 6.01
C MET A 87 -0.92 -9.07 4.97
N ALA A 88 -0.60 -8.59 3.77
CA ALA A 88 0.15 -9.32 2.77
C ALA A 88 1.55 -8.70 2.66
N LEU A 89 2.57 -9.51 2.94
CA LEU A 89 3.98 -9.12 2.99
C LEU A 89 4.79 -9.94 1.99
N ARG A 90 5.96 -9.42 1.63
CA ARG A 90 6.93 -10.09 0.76
C ARG A 90 8.26 -10.16 1.50
N TRP A 91 8.85 -11.35 1.57
CA TRP A 91 10.18 -11.53 2.15
C TRP A 91 11.25 -10.87 1.27
N ASP A 92 12.15 -10.11 1.90
CA ASP A 92 13.30 -9.48 1.28
C ASP A 92 14.49 -9.51 2.27
N PRO A 93 15.45 -10.43 2.11
CA PRO A 93 16.57 -10.59 3.04
C PRO A 93 17.59 -9.45 2.96
N GLU A 94 17.57 -8.65 1.88
CA GLU A 94 18.49 -7.51 1.68
C GLU A 94 17.91 -6.20 2.26
N SER A 95 16.71 -6.23 2.84
CA SER A 95 16.02 -5.03 3.31
C SER A 95 16.67 -4.45 4.56
N THR A 96 17.24 -3.24 4.45
CA THR A 96 17.80 -2.48 5.57
C THR A 96 16.80 -1.53 6.23
N ALA A 97 15.51 -1.61 5.86
CA ALA A 97 14.47 -0.75 6.39
C ALA A 97 14.19 -1.02 7.88
N ALA A 98 14.06 0.04 8.68
CA ALA A 98 13.77 -0.09 10.10
C ALA A 98 12.37 -0.67 10.34
N HIS A 99 12.24 -1.57 11.32
CA HIS A 99 10.95 -2.08 11.77
C HIS A 99 10.05 -0.92 12.22
N ASN A 100 8.84 -0.85 11.67
CA ASN A 100 7.88 0.21 11.95
C ASN A 100 6.53 -0.33 12.46
N ASN A 101 6.44 -1.63 12.72
CA ASN A 101 5.23 -2.31 13.23
C ASN A 101 3.98 -2.05 12.37
N GLY A 102 4.14 -1.99 11.04
CA GLY A 102 3.03 -1.87 10.10
C GLY A 102 3.41 -2.35 8.70
N THR A 103 4.25 -1.61 7.98
CA THR A 103 4.66 -1.95 6.60
C THR A 103 6.03 -2.60 6.49
N VAL A 104 6.85 -2.50 7.54
CA VAL A 104 8.18 -3.13 7.64
C VAL A 104 8.24 -3.92 8.95
N ILE A 105 8.23 -5.25 8.81
CA ILE A 105 8.30 -6.20 9.93
C ILE A 105 9.67 -6.89 9.88
N ALA A 106 10.61 -6.45 10.72
CA ALA A 106 11.92 -7.07 10.81
C ALA A 106 11.90 -8.24 11.82
N PRO A 107 12.54 -9.38 11.51
CA PRO A 107 12.73 -10.48 12.45
C PRO A 107 13.44 -10.02 13.73
N THR A 108 13.18 -10.66 14.86
CA THR A 108 14.02 -10.49 16.07
C THR A 108 15.39 -11.16 15.92
N HIS A 109 15.51 -12.12 14.99
CA HIS A 109 16.71 -12.92 14.77
C HIS A 109 17.09 -12.98 13.29
N PRO A 110 17.62 -11.88 12.70
CA PRO A 110 17.99 -11.84 11.28
C PRO A 110 19.10 -12.85 10.96
N LYS A 111 18.77 -13.95 10.26
CA LYS A 111 19.69 -15.02 9.81
C LYS A 111 19.16 -15.78 8.58
#